data_AF-A0A0B6YG91-F1
#
_entry.id   AF-A0A0B6YG91-F1
#
_cell.length_a   1.000
_cell.length_b   1.000
_cell.length_c   1.000
_cell.angle_alpha   90.00
_cell.angle_beta   90.00
_cell.angle_gamma   90.00
#
_symmetry.space_group_name_H-M   'P 1'
#
loop_
_entity.id
_entity.type
_entity.pdbx_description
1 polymer ?
#
loop_
_entity_poly.entity_id
_entity_poly.type
_entity_poly.pdbx_seq_one_letter_code
_entity_poly.pdbx_strand_id
1 'polypeptide(L)'
;VQNLDVFKPSGTMNVLKAVSMPTPKRLRDLIREIRSARTAADERAVVNKECATIRDQFRDLDNTYRCRNVAKLLYIHMLGYPAHFGQLECMKLIASSRFTD
;
A
#
# COMPACT_ATOMS: atom_id res chain seq x y z
N VAL A 1 17.87 -22.41 -42.60
CA VAL A 1 18.93 -22.05 -41.61
C VAL A 1 18.49 -20.77 -40.92
N GLN A 2 17.97 -20.88 -39.70
CA GLN A 2 17.98 -19.86 -38.64
C GLN A 2 17.30 -20.50 -37.42
N ASN A 3 18.11 -21.19 -36.61
CA ASN A 3 17.80 -21.47 -35.22
C ASN A 3 18.06 -20.19 -34.43
N LEU A 4 17.13 -19.78 -33.57
CA LEU A 4 17.42 -19.07 -32.31
C LEU A 4 16.16 -19.14 -31.43
N ASP A 5 16.22 -20.12 -30.53
CA ASP A 5 15.85 -20.04 -29.12
C ASP A 5 14.41 -19.67 -28.74
N VAL A 6 13.68 -20.74 -28.40
CA VAL A 6 12.88 -20.89 -27.18
C VAL A 6 13.14 -19.76 -26.17
N PHE A 7 12.33 -18.71 -26.20
CA PHE A 7 12.31 -17.71 -25.14
C PHE A 7 11.63 -18.32 -23.91
N LYS A 8 12.43 -19.05 -23.14
CA LYS A 8 12.17 -19.42 -21.75
C LYS A 8 11.95 -18.11 -20.97
N PRO A 9 10.81 -17.90 -20.28
CA PRO A 9 10.73 -16.81 -19.33
C PRO A 9 11.73 -17.12 -18.22
N SER A 10 12.84 -16.39 -18.23
CA SER A 10 13.94 -16.49 -17.30
C SER A 10 13.40 -16.30 -15.88
N GLY A 11 13.45 -17.37 -15.09
CA GLY A 11 13.15 -17.35 -13.67
C GLY A 11 14.26 -16.63 -12.92
N THR A 12 14.18 -15.29 -12.83
CA THR A 12 15.08 -14.46 -12.01
C THR A 12 14.38 -13.23 -11.43
N MET A 13 13.09 -13.32 -11.12
CA MET A 13 12.38 -12.28 -10.39
C MET A 13 11.47 -12.96 -9.38
N ASN A 14 11.95 -13.31 -8.17
CA ASN A 14 11.15 -13.42 -6.93
C ASN A 14 11.84 -14.07 -5.71
N VAL A 15 13.17 -14.25 -5.66
CA VAL A 15 13.80 -14.77 -4.42
C VAL A 15 14.06 -13.65 -3.37
N LEU A 16 14.15 -12.38 -3.79
CA LEU A 16 14.48 -11.26 -2.88
C LEU A 16 13.26 -10.53 -2.27
N LYS A 17 12.02 -10.92 -2.61
CA LYS A 17 10.80 -10.35 -1.99
C LYS A 17 10.25 -11.18 -0.82
N ALA A 18 10.94 -12.26 -0.43
CA ALA A 18 10.61 -13.03 0.77
C ALA A 18 11.26 -12.48 2.06
N VAL A 19 11.78 -11.24 2.02
CA VAL A 19 12.07 -10.49 3.25
C VAL A 19 10.71 -10.10 3.83
N SER A 20 10.28 -10.81 4.88
CA SER A 20 9.22 -10.46 5.84
C SER A 20 8.49 -9.17 5.47
N MET A 21 7.34 -9.27 4.78
CA MET A 21 6.51 -8.10 4.50
C MET A 21 6.18 -7.47 5.85
N PRO A 22 6.78 -6.32 6.20
CA PRO A 22 6.66 -5.78 7.54
C PRO A 22 5.19 -5.46 7.76
N THR A 23 4.67 -5.86 8.91
CA THR A 23 3.26 -5.65 9.25
C THR A 23 2.93 -4.17 9.04
N PRO A 24 1.98 -3.83 8.15
CA PRO A 24 1.70 -2.43 7.85
C PRO A 24 1.36 -1.66 9.12
N LYS A 25 1.97 -0.48 9.22
CA LYS A 25 1.79 0.49 10.29
C LYS A 25 0.30 0.63 10.64
N ARG A 26 -0.02 0.61 11.94
CA ARG A 26 -1.41 0.81 12.40
C ARG A 26 -1.80 2.27 12.18
N LEU A 27 -3.09 2.53 11.96
CA LEU A 27 -3.62 3.88 11.79
C LEU A 27 -3.20 4.82 12.94
N ARG A 28 -3.28 4.32 14.18
CA ARG A 28 -2.88 5.10 15.37
C ARG A 28 -1.41 5.53 15.31
N ASP A 29 -0.53 4.68 14.79
CA ASP A 29 0.91 4.98 14.71
C ASP A 29 1.18 6.02 13.62
N LEU A 30 0.48 5.93 12.48
CA LEU A 30 0.53 6.97 11.43
C LEU A 30 0.06 8.33 11.95
N ILE A 31 -1.07 8.36 12.68
CA ILE A 31 -1.60 9.60 13.26
C ILE A 31 -0.58 10.22 14.22
N ARG A 32 0.07 9.40 15.07
CA ARG A 32 1.11 9.90 15.99
C ARG A 32 2.30 10.48 15.23
N GLU A 33 2.76 9.78 14.18
CA GLU A 33 3.90 10.23 13.36
C GLU A 33 3.60 11.56 12.66
N ILE A 34 2.43 11.68 12.01
CA ILE A 34 1.97 12.93 11.38
C ILE A 34 1.87 14.05 12.41
N ARG A 35 1.26 13.80 13.57
CA ARG A 35 1.13 14.82 14.64
C ARG A 35 2.46 15.23 15.27
N SER A 36 3.52 14.43 15.10
CA SER A 36 4.87 14.77 15.57
C SER A 36 5.67 15.63 14.59
N ALA A 37 5.18 15.80 13.35
CA ALA A 37 5.79 16.65 12.36
C ALA A 37 5.76 18.12 12.82
N ARG A 38 6.91 18.79 12.71
CA ARG A 38 7.05 20.21 13.11
C ARG A 38 6.79 21.17 11.96
N THR A 39 6.94 20.70 10.72
CA THR A 39 6.75 21.50 9.52
C THR A 39 5.79 20.79 8.55
N ALA A 40 5.16 21.57 7.67
CA ALA A 40 4.34 21.03 6.60
C ALA A 40 5.15 20.13 5.63
N ALA A 41 6.45 20.38 5.49
CA ALA A 41 7.33 19.54 4.68
C ALA A 41 7.55 18.17 5.31
N ASP A 42 7.76 18.11 6.63
CA ASP A 42 7.90 16.86 7.37
C ASP A 42 6.61 16.04 7.32
N GLU A 43 5.46 16.70 7.51
CA GLU A 43 4.15 16.06 7.40
C GLU A 43 3.97 15.44 6.01
N ARG A 44 4.25 16.22 4.96
CA ARG A 44 4.20 15.74 3.56
C ARG A 44 5.11 14.55 3.33
N ALA A 45 6.31 14.54 3.92
CA ALA A 45 7.24 13.43 3.78
C ALA A 45 6.70 12.14 4.40
N VAL A 46 6.10 12.22 5.60
CA VAL A 46 5.45 11.08 6.27
C VAL A 46 4.28 10.56 5.44
N VAL A 47 3.40 11.46 4.98
CA VAL A 47 2.25 11.11 4.14
C VAL A 47 2.69 10.44 2.84
N ASN A 48 3.66 11.01 2.14
CA ASN A 48 4.16 10.46 0.87
C ASN A 48 4.77 9.06 1.04
N LYS A 49 5.55 8.86 2.11
CA LYS A 49 6.15 7.57 2.44
C LYS A 49 5.09 6.50 2.75
N GLU A 50 4.07 6.86 3.52
CA GLU A 50 2.98 5.94 3.82
C GLU A 50 2.13 5.64 2.58
N CYS A 51 1.81 6.64 1.76
CA CYS A 51 1.09 6.45 0.50
C CYS A 51 1.86 5.54 -0.47
N ALA A 52 3.19 5.64 -0.54
CA ALA A 52 4.01 4.71 -1.33
C ALA A 52 3.86 3.28 -0.82
N THR A 53 3.95 3.09 0.50
CA THR A 53 3.77 1.78 1.15
C THR A 53 2.38 1.19 0.87
N ILE A 54 1.33 2.00 1.00
CA ILE A 54 -0.05 1.57 0.73
C ILE A 54 -0.21 1.14 -0.73
N ARG A 55 0.33 1.92 -1.68
CA ARG A 55 0.29 1.57 -3.11
C ARG A 55 0.93 0.24 -3.41
N ASP A 56 2.10 -0.03 -2.81
CA ASP A 56 2.78 -1.31 -3.00
C ASP A 56 1.98 -2.48 -2.42
N GLN A 57 1.33 -2.27 -1.27
CA GLN A 57 0.47 -3.29 -0.65
C GLN A 57 -0.82 -3.53 -1.43
N PHE A 58 -1.39 -2.52 -2.09
CA PHE A 58 -2.59 -2.69 -2.92
C PHE A 58 -2.35 -3.47 -4.21
N ARG A 59 -1.09 -3.65 -4.63
CA ARG A 59 -0.75 -4.53 -5.75
C ARG A 59 -0.91 -6.01 -5.41
N ASP A 60 -0.94 -6.35 -4.13
CA ASP A 60 -1.11 -7.72 -3.66
C ASP A 60 -2.60 -8.12 -3.64
N LEU A 61 -2.91 -9.29 -4.20
CA LEU A 61 -4.27 -9.80 -4.33
C LEU A 61 -4.80 -10.28 -2.97
N ASP A 62 -3.96 -10.94 -2.18
CA ASP A 62 -4.27 -11.47 -0.84
C ASP A 62 -3.84 -10.50 0.27
N ASN A 63 -4.28 -9.25 0.14
CA ASN A 63 -3.95 -8.22 1.12
C ASN A 63 -4.84 -8.29 2.37
N THR A 64 -4.39 -9.06 3.36
CA THR A 64 -4.98 -9.15 4.71
C THR A 64 -5.15 -7.79 5.40
N TYR A 65 -4.40 -6.78 4.98
CA TYR A 65 -4.39 -5.45 5.60
C TYR A 65 -5.10 -4.39 4.77
N ARG A 66 -5.92 -4.78 3.78
CA ARG A 66 -6.68 -3.85 2.94
C ARG A 66 -7.52 -2.86 3.77
N CYS A 67 -8.29 -3.37 4.74
CA CYS A 67 -9.06 -2.55 5.69
C CYS A 67 -8.21 -1.45 6.35
N ARG A 68 -7.08 -1.85 6.94
CA ARG A 68 -6.16 -0.96 7.66
C ARG A 68 -5.58 0.10 6.73
N ASN A 69 -5.22 -0.28 5.51
CA ASN A 69 -4.65 0.63 4.53
C ASN A 69 -5.68 1.62 4.00
N VAL A 70 -6.91 1.19 3.76
CA VAL A 70 -8.02 2.08 3.40
C VAL A 70 -8.32 3.05 4.55
N ALA A 71 -8.34 2.59 5.80
CA ALA A 71 -8.54 3.48 6.95
C ALA A 71 -7.44 4.56 7.08
N LYS A 72 -6.17 4.19 6.86
CA LYS A 72 -5.06 5.16 6.76
C LYS A 72 -5.26 6.16 5.63
N LEU A 73 -5.72 5.68 4.47
CA LEU A 73 -5.92 6.51 3.30
C LEU A 73 -7.08 7.49 3.47
N LEU A 74 -8.16 7.09 4.14
CA LEU A 74 -9.27 7.98 4.52
C LEU A 74 -8.79 9.10 5.45
N TYR A 75 -7.92 8.80 6.42
CA TYR A 75 -7.32 9.81 7.27
C TYR A 75 -6.47 10.82 6.48
N ILE A 76 -5.62 10.32 5.59
CA ILE A 76 -4.80 11.15 4.69
C ILE A 76 -5.70 12.06 3.82
N HIS A 77 -6.82 11.53 3.32
CA HIS A 77 -7.79 12.30 2.56
C HIS A 77 -8.46 13.40 3.40
N MET A 78 -8.81 13.11 4.65
CA MET A 78 -9.37 14.10 5.59
C MET A 78 -8.38 15.24 5.90
N LEU A 79 -7.08 14.99 5.82
CA LEU A 79 -6.04 16.03 5.92
C LEU A 79 -5.88 16.86 4.63
N GLY A 80 -6.63 16.56 3.57
CA GLY A 80 -6.61 17.29 2.30
C GLY A 80 -5.62 16.76 1.26
N TYR A 81 -5.00 15.59 1.50
CA TYR A 81 -4.06 14.98 0.54
C TYR A 81 -4.79 14.11 -0.49
N PRO A 82 -4.23 14.00 -1.72
CA PRO A 82 -4.84 13.19 -2.78
C PRO A 82 -4.80 11.69 -2.45
N ALA A 83 -5.95 11.03 -2.57
CA ALA A 83 -6.17 9.64 -2.16
C ALA A 83 -6.90 8.78 -3.21
N HIS A 84 -7.10 9.30 -4.43
CA HIS A 84 -7.93 8.67 -5.47
C HIS A 84 -7.49 7.24 -5.84
N PHE A 85 -6.19 6.93 -5.72
CA PHE A 85 -5.65 5.62 -6.09
C PHE A 85 -6.22 4.45 -5.26
N GLY A 86 -6.82 4.70 -4.09
CA GLY A 86 -7.41 3.66 -3.26
C GLY A 86 -8.91 3.44 -3.45
N GLN A 87 -9.57 4.18 -4.36
CA GLN A 87 -11.03 4.09 -4.54
C GLN A 87 -11.50 2.66 -4.90
N LEU A 88 -10.75 1.97 -5.77
CA LEU A 88 -11.08 0.58 -6.13
C LEU A 88 -10.93 -0.37 -4.93
N GLU A 89 -9.98 -0.13 -4.04
CA GLU A 89 -9.81 -0.96 -2.85
C GLU A 89 -10.96 -0.76 -1.86
N CYS A 90 -11.51 0.45 -1.74
CA CYS A 90 -12.76 0.68 -1.01
C CYS A 90 -13.92 -0.14 -1.60
N MET A 91 -14.04 -0.19 -2.93
CA MET A 91 -15.07 -1.02 -3.59
C MET A 91 -14.89 -2.51 -3.30
N LYS A 92 -13.65 -3.00 -3.29
CA LYS A 92 -13.34 -4.39 -2.93
C LYS A 92 -13.73 -4.71 -1.49
N LEU A 93 -13.60 -3.75 -0.56
CA LEU A 93 -14.05 -3.92 0.82
C LEU A 93 -15.58 -3.97 0.92
N ILE A 94 -16.29 -3.09 0.20
CA ILE A 94 -17.76 -3.10 0.15
C ILE A 94 -18.29 -4.43 -0.39
N ALA A 95 -17.60 -5.01 -1.38
CA ALA A 95 -17.93 -6.32 -1.94
C ALA A 95 -17.45 -7.50 -1.07
N SER A 96 -16.66 -7.27 -0.01
CA SER A 96 -16.19 -8.34 0.86
C SER A 96 -17.35 -8.93 1.65
N SER A 97 -17.37 -10.26 1.78
CA SER A 97 -18.33 -10.97 2.63
C SER A 97 -17.91 -10.98 4.11
N ARG A 98 -16.71 -10.48 4.44
CA ARG A 98 -16.21 -10.41 5.82
C ARG A 98 -16.56 -9.05 6.42
N PHE A 99 -17.31 -9.05 7.51
CA PHE A 99 -17.64 -7.83 8.25
C PHE A 99 -16.41 -7.14 8.87
N THR A 100 -15.35 -7.89 9.15
CA THR A 100 -14.13 -7.37 9.78
C THR A 100 -13.15 -6.75 8.79
N ASP A 101 -13.44 -6.79 7.49
CA ASP A 101 -12.68 -6.13 6.44
C ASP A 101 -13.11 -4.67 6.24
#